data_AF-A0A942GTC1-F1
#
_entry.id   AF-A0A942GTC1-F1
#
_cell.length_a   1.000
_cell.length_b   1.000
_cell.length_c   1.000
_cell.angle_alpha   90.00
_cell.angle_beta   90.00
_cell.angle_gamma   90.00
#
_symmetry.space_group_name_H-M   'P 1'
#
loop_
_entity.id
_entity.type
_entity.pdbx_description
1 polymer ?
#
loop_
_entity_poly.entity_id
_entity_poly.type
_entity_poly.pdbx_seq_one_letter_code
_entity_poly.pdbx_strand_id
1 'polypeptide(L)'
;MADELEGPNGPSDDLNQPPAFFPYGSPEPEPEVESSTLVEVHIEGVFQAENSGSISHLVVLSDGERRLPIVIGPFEAFAILSPLENERPDRPMTHDLLKAIVDKLEVEVDRVVIDDLWSTTYYARIYLMTKTNEEIEIDARPSDAMALAVRSDAPIYVAERILQQPAEPG
;
A
#
# COMPACT_ATOMS: atom_id res chain seq x y z
N MET A 1 48.79 22.30 -5.08
CA MET A 1 48.15 23.57 -5.43
C MET A 1 46.67 23.38 -5.25
N ALA A 2 46.03 24.31 -4.56
CA ALA A 2 44.63 24.30 -4.15
C ALA A 2 43.68 24.71 -5.30
N ASP A 3 42.38 24.72 -4.96
CA ASP A 3 41.21 25.32 -5.62
C ASP A 3 40.55 24.46 -6.72
N GLU A 4 39.22 24.27 -6.79
CA GLU A 4 38.09 24.86 -6.08
C GLU A 4 36.82 23.99 -6.28
N LEU A 5 35.91 24.04 -5.31
CA LEU A 5 34.58 23.45 -5.31
C LEU A 5 33.62 24.27 -6.19
N GLU A 6 32.85 23.63 -7.07
CA GLU A 6 31.49 24.09 -7.42
C GLU A 6 30.57 22.87 -7.65
N GLY A 7 29.69 22.60 -6.68
CA GLY A 7 28.39 22.02 -6.99
C GLY A 7 27.55 23.06 -7.75
N PRO A 8 26.49 22.69 -8.49
CA PRO A 8 25.32 22.13 -7.84
C PRO A 8 24.59 21.07 -8.69
N ASN A 9 23.82 20.20 -8.03
CA ASN A 9 22.39 20.01 -8.31
C ASN A 9 21.87 19.01 -7.27
N GLY A 10 20.81 19.42 -6.56
CA GLY A 10 20.21 18.70 -5.45
C GLY A 10 19.55 17.38 -5.85
N PRO A 11 18.82 16.75 -4.91
CA PRO A 11 18.26 15.41 -5.09
C PRO A 11 17.26 15.42 -6.23
N SER A 12 17.33 14.42 -7.11
CA SER A 12 16.30 14.21 -8.11
C SER A 12 15.10 13.52 -7.46
N ASP A 13 14.00 14.26 -7.31
CA ASP A 13 12.61 13.83 -7.03
C ASP A 13 12.04 12.91 -8.13
N ASP A 14 12.88 12.08 -8.74
CA ASP A 14 12.60 11.47 -10.03
C ASP A 14 11.75 10.21 -9.87
N LEU A 15 10.44 10.44 -9.80
CA LEU A 15 9.36 9.46 -9.93
C LEU A 15 9.39 8.69 -11.27
N ASN A 16 10.42 8.84 -12.11
CA ASN A 16 10.63 8.07 -13.33
C ASN A 16 11.60 6.89 -13.15
N GLN A 17 12.17 6.68 -11.95
CA GLN A 17 12.99 5.51 -11.68
C GLN A 17 12.18 4.37 -11.05
N PRO A 18 12.37 3.12 -11.50
CA PRO A 18 11.71 1.96 -10.90
C PRO A 18 12.19 1.77 -9.45
N PRO A 19 11.35 1.23 -8.56
CA PRO A 19 11.73 0.96 -7.17
C PRO A 19 12.95 0.01 -7.10
N ALA A 20 13.74 0.18 -6.03
CA ALA A 20 15.05 -0.44 -5.84
C ALA A 20 15.08 -1.99 -5.88
N PHE A 21 13.92 -2.65 -5.89
CA PHE A 21 13.79 -4.12 -5.82
C PHE A 21 13.64 -4.81 -7.19
N PHE A 22 13.82 -4.14 -8.32
CA PHE A 22 13.85 -4.83 -9.62
C PHE A 22 15.01 -5.87 -9.66
N PRO A 23 14.78 -7.12 -10.11
CA PRO A 23 15.74 -8.23 -9.95
C PRO A 23 16.95 -8.17 -10.90
N TYR A 24 17.21 -7.04 -11.56
CA TYR A 24 18.42 -6.82 -12.35
C TYR A 24 19.11 -5.52 -11.94
N GLY A 25 20.08 -5.64 -11.03
CA GLY A 25 21.12 -4.64 -10.79
C GLY A 25 20.99 -3.87 -9.48
N SER A 26 21.42 -4.48 -8.38
CA SER A 26 21.71 -3.73 -7.15
C SER A 26 22.87 -2.75 -7.37
N PRO A 27 22.81 -1.58 -6.74
CA PRO A 27 23.88 -1.17 -5.84
C PRO A 27 23.37 -1.17 -4.40
N GLU A 28 24.31 -1.29 -3.47
CA GLU A 28 24.13 -1.36 -2.02
C GLU A 28 23.24 -0.24 -1.43
N PRO A 29 22.63 -0.43 -0.24
CA PRO A 29 21.77 0.58 0.36
C PRO A 29 22.58 1.83 0.76
N GLU A 30 22.28 2.95 0.10
CA GLU A 30 22.70 4.29 0.51
C GLU A 30 21.85 4.78 1.71
N PRO A 31 22.38 5.67 2.56
CA PRO A 31 21.91 5.84 3.94
C PRO A 31 20.53 6.50 4.03
N GLU A 32 19.80 6.11 5.07
CA GLU A 32 18.47 6.61 5.46
C GLU A 32 18.40 8.14 5.49
N VAL A 33 17.50 8.74 4.68
CA VAL A 33 17.11 10.15 4.82
C VAL A 33 15.59 10.24 4.86
N GLU A 34 15.10 10.45 6.08
CA GLU A 34 13.78 10.89 6.57
C GLU A 34 12.59 10.95 5.59
N SER A 35 11.77 9.90 5.62
CA SER A 35 10.29 9.98 5.62
C SER A 35 9.69 8.69 6.22
N SER A 36 10.23 8.21 7.34
CA SER A 36 9.78 6.99 8.03
C SER A 36 8.47 7.15 8.82
N THR A 37 7.79 8.29 8.68
CA THR A 37 6.53 8.52 9.40
C THR A 37 5.41 7.80 8.68
N LEU A 38 4.94 6.73 9.33
CA LEU A 38 3.74 6.00 8.96
C LEU A 38 2.55 6.58 9.74
N VAL A 39 1.46 6.84 9.04
CA VAL A 39 0.19 7.26 9.64
C VAL A 39 -0.79 6.12 9.51
N GLU A 40 -1.37 5.72 10.65
CA GLU A 40 -2.44 4.73 10.66
C GLU A 40 -3.69 5.34 10.02
N VAL A 41 -4.29 4.58 9.10
CA VAL A 41 -5.50 4.97 8.39
C VAL A 41 -6.53 3.87 8.50
N HIS A 42 -7.80 4.22 8.28
CA HIS A 42 -8.88 3.28 8.13
C HIS A 42 -9.51 3.40 6.74
N ILE A 43 -10.16 2.33 6.30
CA ILE A 43 -11.00 2.36 5.10
C ILE A 43 -12.27 3.11 5.46
N GLU A 44 -12.43 4.33 4.92
CA GLU A 44 -13.65 5.12 5.09
C GLU A 44 -14.81 4.50 4.27
N GLY A 45 -14.49 3.98 3.08
CA GLY A 45 -15.47 3.30 2.25
C GLY A 45 -14.95 2.92 0.86
N VAL A 46 -15.76 2.11 0.16
CA VAL A 46 -15.56 1.75 -1.24
C VAL A 46 -16.70 2.36 -2.06
N PHE A 47 -16.35 3.14 -3.07
CA PHE A 47 -17.30 3.95 -3.84
C PHE A 47 -17.21 3.63 -5.33
N GLN A 48 -18.32 3.88 -6.02
CA GLN A 48 -18.37 3.89 -7.48
C GLN A 48 -18.50 5.35 -7.95
N ALA A 49 -17.72 5.73 -8.94
CA ALA A 49 -17.83 7.00 -9.62
C ALA A 49 -18.16 6.78 -11.10
N GLU A 50 -19.12 7.54 -11.63
CA GLU A 50 -19.49 7.49 -13.04
C GLU A 50 -18.95 8.74 -13.74
N ASN A 51 -18.06 8.53 -14.70
CA ASN A 51 -17.49 9.59 -15.52
C ASN A 51 -17.73 9.28 -16.99
N SER A 52 -18.55 10.09 -17.66
CA SER A 52 -18.83 9.98 -19.11
C SER A 52 -19.19 8.56 -19.58
N GLY A 53 -20.03 7.85 -18.83
CA GLY A 53 -20.47 6.48 -19.13
C GLY A 53 -19.49 5.37 -18.76
N SER A 54 -18.35 5.71 -18.14
CA SER A 54 -17.42 4.74 -17.55
C SER A 54 -17.57 4.73 -16.03
N ILE A 55 -17.67 3.53 -15.45
CA ILE A 55 -17.73 3.34 -14.00
C ILE A 55 -16.32 3.01 -13.49
N SER A 56 -15.79 3.84 -12.61
CA SER A 56 -14.59 3.56 -11.83
C SER A 56 -14.97 3.16 -10.40
N HIS A 57 -14.14 2.32 -9.79
CA HIS A 57 -14.25 1.99 -8.37
C HIS A 57 -13.08 2.62 -7.65
N LEU A 58 -13.32 3.10 -6.44
CA LEU A 58 -12.28 3.68 -5.60
C LEU A 58 -12.49 3.28 -4.15
N VAL A 59 -11.39 3.08 -3.43
CA VAL A 59 -11.38 2.94 -1.98
C VAL A 59 -10.81 4.21 -1.39
N VAL A 60 -11.45 4.74 -0.34
CA VAL A 60 -10.97 5.93 0.37
C VAL A 60 -10.36 5.52 1.70
N LEU A 61 -9.08 5.83 1.86
CA LEU A 61 -8.38 5.72 3.14
C LEU A 61 -8.42 7.08 3.86
N SER A 62 -8.54 7.05 5.19
CA SER A 62 -8.67 8.26 6.01
C SER A 62 -7.92 8.14 7.32
N ASP A 63 -7.25 9.21 7.75
CA ASP A 63 -6.71 9.38 9.10
C ASP A 63 -7.68 10.18 10.02
N GLY A 64 -8.88 10.50 9.52
CA GLY A 64 -9.89 11.33 10.18
C GLY A 64 -9.88 12.80 9.74
N GLU A 65 -8.78 13.30 9.17
CA GLU A 65 -8.67 14.67 8.66
C GLU A 65 -8.46 14.69 7.14
N ARG A 66 -7.56 13.82 6.66
CA ARG A 66 -7.14 13.69 5.27
C ARG A 66 -7.75 12.44 4.64
N ARG A 67 -8.01 12.51 3.34
CA ARG A 67 -8.57 11.42 2.54
C ARG A 67 -7.67 11.10 1.37
N LEU A 68 -7.38 9.82 1.19
CA LEU A 68 -6.61 9.30 0.07
C LEU A 68 -7.49 8.36 -0.76
N PRO A 69 -8.03 8.82 -1.91
CA PRO A 69 -8.73 7.94 -2.84
C PRO A 69 -7.73 7.13 -3.67
N ILE A 70 -7.93 5.81 -3.74
CA ILE A 70 -7.16 4.90 -4.59
C ILE A 70 -8.12 4.23 -5.57
N VAL A 71 -7.88 4.42 -6.87
CA VAL A 71 -8.67 3.77 -7.93
C VAL A 71 -8.33 2.28 -7.98
N ILE A 72 -9.36 1.45 -8.00
CA ILE A 72 -9.27 -0.01 -8.01
C ILE A 72 -10.24 -0.60 -9.03
N GLY A 73 -10.04 -1.88 -9.37
CA GLY A 73 -10.98 -2.61 -10.22
C GLY A 73 -12.23 -3.06 -9.44
N PRO A 74 -13.29 -3.50 -10.16
CA PRO A 74 -14.53 -3.95 -9.54
C PRO A 74 -14.34 -5.20 -8.67
N PHE A 75 -13.43 -6.11 -9.05
CA PHE A 75 -13.16 -7.32 -8.29
C PHE A 75 -12.39 -7.03 -7.00
N GLU A 76 -11.42 -6.11 -7.07
CA GLU A 76 -10.71 -5.60 -5.92
C GLU A 76 -11.66 -4.88 -4.95
N ALA A 77 -12.55 -4.03 -5.48
CA ALA A 77 -13.56 -3.33 -4.69
C ALA A 77 -14.45 -4.31 -3.92
N PHE A 78 -14.94 -5.35 -4.60
CA PHE A 78 -15.73 -6.40 -3.96
C PHE A 78 -14.94 -7.17 -2.91
N ALA A 79 -13.67 -7.48 -3.18
CA ALA A 79 -12.81 -8.19 -2.24
C ALA A 79 -12.59 -7.40 -0.94
N ILE A 80 -12.53 -6.07 -1.00
CA ILE A 80 -12.41 -5.19 0.16
C ILE A 80 -13.77 -5.01 0.86
N LEU A 81 -14.84 -4.77 0.10
CA LEU A 81 -16.16 -4.42 0.64
C LEU A 81 -16.85 -5.59 1.35
N SER A 82 -16.80 -6.79 0.77
CA SER A 82 -17.51 -7.96 1.30
C SER A 82 -17.19 -8.26 2.78
N PRO A 83 -15.91 -8.29 3.24
CA PRO A 83 -15.62 -8.50 4.65
C PRO A 83 -15.99 -7.29 5.54
N LEU A 84 -15.94 -6.04 5.02
CA LEU A 84 -16.39 -4.86 5.76
C LEU A 84 -17.89 -4.92 6.09
N GLU A 85 -18.69 -5.45 5.16
CA GLU A 85 -20.13 -5.69 5.34
C GLU A 85 -20.44 -6.97 6.15
N ASN A 86 -19.41 -7.63 6.70
CA ASN A 86 -19.52 -8.92 7.40
C ASN A 86 -20.21 -10.01 6.56
N GLU A 87 -20.14 -9.92 5.23
CA GLU A 87 -20.63 -10.98 4.36
C GLU A 87 -19.74 -12.21 4.48
N ARG A 88 -20.36 -13.38 4.68
CA ARG A 88 -19.67 -14.66 4.76
C ARG A 88 -20.11 -15.55 3.61
N PRO A 89 -19.29 -15.72 2.57
CA PRO A 89 -19.65 -16.58 1.45
C PRO A 89 -19.68 -18.05 1.89
N ASP A 90 -20.49 -18.88 1.20
CA ASP A 90 -20.59 -20.33 1.46
C ASP A 90 -19.24 -21.07 1.28
N ARG A 91 -18.35 -20.49 0.48
CA ARG A 91 -17.01 -20.99 0.17
C ARG A 91 -16.02 -19.84 0.27
N PRO A 92 -14.78 -20.08 0.77
CA PRO A 92 -13.78 -19.04 0.88
C PRO A 92 -13.43 -18.47 -0.49
N MET A 93 -13.36 -17.14 -0.58
CA MET A 93 -12.78 -16.42 -1.71
C MET A 93 -11.26 -16.42 -1.62
N THR A 94 -10.59 -15.81 -2.61
CA THR A 94 -9.13 -15.79 -2.72
C THR A 94 -8.44 -15.25 -1.47
N HIS A 95 -8.89 -14.11 -0.94
CA HIS A 95 -8.28 -13.50 0.25
C HIS A 95 -8.66 -14.24 1.55
N ASP A 96 -9.82 -14.91 1.60
CA ASP A 96 -10.17 -15.81 2.71
C ASP A 96 -9.24 -17.04 2.73
N LEU A 97 -8.99 -17.62 1.55
CA LEU A 97 -8.05 -18.72 1.39
C LEU A 97 -6.63 -18.30 1.78
N LEU A 98 -6.18 -17.12 1.35
CA LEU A 98 -4.86 -16.59 1.71
C LEU A 98 -4.73 -16.41 3.22
N LYS A 99 -5.72 -15.79 3.88
CA LYS A 99 -5.75 -15.68 5.33
C LYS A 99 -5.68 -17.06 5.99
N ALA A 100 -6.47 -18.02 5.53
CA ALA A 100 -6.47 -19.37 6.08
C ALA A 100 -5.10 -20.07 5.92
N ILE A 101 -4.38 -19.82 4.82
CA ILE A 101 -3.02 -20.32 4.63
C ILE A 101 -2.07 -19.68 5.64
N VAL A 102 -2.09 -18.35 5.78
CA VAL A 102 -1.26 -17.60 6.74
C VAL A 102 -1.52 -18.10 8.17
N ASP A 103 -2.78 -18.19 8.59
CA ASP A 103 -3.18 -18.72 9.90
C ASP A 103 -2.67 -20.16 10.13
N LYS A 104 -2.74 -21.02 9.11
CA LYS A 104 -2.31 -22.43 9.19
C LYS A 104 -0.79 -22.60 9.21
N LEU A 105 -0.06 -21.65 8.64
CA LEU A 105 1.39 -21.55 8.76
C LEU A 105 1.82 -20.93 10.09
N GLU A 106 0.85 -20.54 10.93
CA GLU A 106 1.09 -19.96 12.25
C GLU A 106 1.90 -18.65 12.17
N VAL A 107 1.59 -17.85 11.15
CA VAL A 107 2.14 -16.52 10.91
C VAL A 107 0.98 -15.52 11.03
N GLU A 108 1.27 -14.33 11.54
CA GLU A 108 0.29 -13.25 11.70
C GLU A 108 0.48 -12.18 10.62
N VAL A 109 -0.62 -11.60 10.12
CA VAL A 109 -0.56 -10.37 9.31
C VAL A 109 -0.44 -9.21 10.30
N ASP A 110 0.78 -8.72 10.51
CA ASP A 110 1.08 -7.71 11.53
C ASP A 110 0.56 -6.33 11.13
N ARG A 111 0.83 -5.92 9.89
CA ARG A 111 0.38 -4.65 9.33
C ARG A 111 0.48 -4.67 7.82
N VAL A 112 -0.22 -3.73 7.19
CA VAL A 112 0.03 -3.38 5.79
C VAL A 112 0.45 -1.92 5.67
N VAL A 113 1.34 -1.63 4.74
CA VAL A 113 1.89 -0.29 4.55
C VAL A 113 1.79 0.09 3.08
N ILE A 114 1.16 1.22 2.78
CA ILE A 114 1.19 1.85 1.47
C ILE A 114 2.24 2.95 1.53
N ASP A 115 3.40 2.71 0.94
CA ASP A 115 4.55 3.58 1.14
C ASP A 115 5.21 4.07 -0.13
N ASP A 116 4.76 3.64 -1.32
CA ASP A 116 5.28 4.18 -2.58
C ASP A 116 4.22 4.50 -3.63
N LEU A 117 4.58 5.40 -4.54
CA LEU A 117 3.79 5.84 -5.67
C LEU A 117 4.72 6.09 -6.86
N TRP A 118 4.57 5.29 -7.91
CA TRP A 118 5.37 5.43 -9.14
C TRP A 118 4.46 5.52 -10.36
N SER A 119 4.62 6.56 -11.18
CA SER A 119 3.82 6.77 -12.39
C SER A 119 2.30 6.55 -12.17
N THR A 120 1.75 7.15 -11.10
CA THR A 120 0.33 7.01 -10.64
C THR A 120 -0.07 5.65 -10.05
N THR A 121 0.84 4.70 -9.96
CA THR A 121 0.61 3.38 -9.35
C THR A 121 1.09 3.36 -7.91
N TYR A 122 0.18 3.13 -6.98
CA TYR A 122 0.53 2.92 -5.56
C TYR A 122 1.07 1.52 -5.33
N TYR A 123 2.03 1.41 -4.41
CA TYR A 123 2.63 0.15 -3.97
C TYR A 123 2.39 -0.05 -2.48
N ALA A 124 2.25 -1.31 -2.08
CA ALA A 124 2.04 -1.67 -0.70
C ALA A 124 2.92 -2.86 -0.31
N ARG A 125 3.12 -2.99 1.00
CA ARG A 125 3.81 -4.11 1.61
C ARG A 125 2.93 -4.72 2.68
N ILE A 126 2.90 -6.04 2.72
CA ILE A 126 2.29 -6.82 3.78
C ILE A 126 3.42 -7.29 4.67
N TYR A 127 3.37 -6.90 5.94
CA TYR A 127 4.31 -7.35 6.95
C TYR A 127 3.69 -8.52 7.70
N LEU A 128 4.36 -9.65 7.65
CA LEU A 128 3.98 -10.84 8.37
C LEU A 128 4.91 -11.05 9.57
N MET A 129 4.37 -11.49 10.70
CA MET A 129 5.15 -11.80 11.90
C MET A 129 5.10 -13.29 12.20
N THR A 130 6.26 -13.92 12.28
CA THR A 130 6.36 -15.32 12.69
C THR A 130 6.35 -15.46 14.22
N LYS A 131 6.12 -16.68 14.72
CA LYS A 131 6.24 -17.00 16.16
C LYS A 131 7.63 -16.73 16.77
N THR A 132 8.66 -16.63 15.94
CA THR A 132 10.03 -16.31 16.39
C THR A 132 10.32 -14.80 16.39
N ASN A 133 9.29 -13.96 16.19
CA ASN A 133 9.41 -12.52 16.00
C ASN A 133 10.30 -12.14 14.81
N GLU A 134 10.32 -12.99 13.78
CA GLU A 134 10.92 -12.65 12.49
C GLU A 134 9.85 -12.00 11.62
N GLU A 135 10.18 -10.81 11.10
CA GLU A 135 9.34 -10.07 10.16
C GLU A 135 9.62 -10.51 8.72
N ILE A 136 8.56 -10.82 7.98
CA ILE A 136 8.62 -11.16 6.57
C ILE A 136 7.88 -10.08 5.79
N GLU A 137 8.58 -9.42 4.87
CA GLU A 137 8.02 -8.40 3.99
C GLU A 137 7.59 -9.02 2.66
N ILE A 138 6.36 -8.72 2.23
CA ILE A 138 5.80 -9.17 0.96
C ILE A 138 5.31 -7.98 0.15
N ASP A 139 5.85 -7.79 -1.04
CA ASP A 139 5.37 -6.81 -2.02
C ASP A 139 3.94 -7.15 -2.47
N ALA A 140 3.08 -6.13 -2.51
CA ALA A 140 1.66 -6.29 -2.83
C ALA A 140 1.08 -5.05 -3.51
N ARG A 141 0.02 -5.24 -4.30
CA ARG A 141 -0.85 -4.13 -4.69
C ARG A 141 -1.62 -3.64 -3.46
N PRO A 142 -1.89 -2.34 -3.32
CA PRO A 142 -2.68 -1.80 -2.22
C PRO A 142 -4.05 -2.48 -2.06
N SER A 143 -4.72 -2.80 -3.16
CA SER A 143 -6.02 -3.50 -3.12
C SER A 143 -5.95 -4.87 -2.46
N ASP A 144 -4.91 -5.66 -2.76
CA ASP A 144 -4.72 -6.98 -2.17
C ASP A 144 -4.32 -6.89 -0.71
N ALA A 145 -3.43 -5.94 -0.37
CA ALA A 145 -3.01 -5.66 0.99
C ALA A 145 -4.20 -5.23 1.87
N MET A 146 -5.03 -4.29 1.42
CA MET A 146 -6.24 -3.85 2.12
C MET A 146 -7.24 -5.00 2.30
N ALA A 147 -7.48 -5.81 1.25
CA ALA A 147 -8.41 -6.93 1.33
C ALA A 147 -7.96 -8.00 2.33
N LEU A 148 -6.65 -8.22 2.50
CA LEU A 148 -6.10 -9.10 3.53
C LEU A 148 -6.16 -8.45 4.91
N ALA A 149 -5.80 -7.17 5.03
CA ALA A 149 -5.80 -6.43 6.29
C ALA A 149 -7.18 -6.43 6.96
N VAL A 150 -8.23 -6.14 6.20
CA VAL A 150 -9.61 -6.17 6.71
C VAL A 150 -10.00 -7.56 7.23
N ARG A 151 -9.58 -8.63 6.55
CA ARG A 151 -9.92 -10.00 6.98
C ARG A 151 -9.14 -10.46 8.19
N SER A 152 -7.93 -9.93 8.37
CA SER A 152 -7.02 -10.28 9.46
C SER A 152 -7.09 -9.31 10.63
N ASP A 153 -7.97 -8.31 10.59
CA ASP A 153 -8.03 -7.20 11.55
C ASP A 153 -6.67 -6.50 11.73
N ALA A 154 -5.86 -6.46 10.67
CA ALA A 154 -4.52 -5.87 10.69
C ALA A 154 -4.58 -4.36 10.42
N PRO A 155 -3.79 -3.54 11.13
CA PRO A 155 -3.73 -2.10 10.90
C PRO A 155 -3.16 -1.77 9.51
N ILE A 156 -3.69 -0.69 8.93
CA ILE A 156 -3.30 -0.15 7.63
C ILE A 156 -2.55 1.15 7.87
N TYR A 157 -1.35 1.26 7.32
CA TYR A 157 -0.53 2.46 7.37
C TYR A 157 -0.30 3.04 6.00
N VAL A 158 -0.17 4.36 5.94
CA VAL A 158 0.25 5.08 4.74
C VAL A 158 1.46 5.94 5.09
N ALA A 159 2.46 5.98 4.21
CA ALA A 159 3.58 6.90 4.38
C ALA A 159 3.08 8.35 4.31
N GLU A 160 3.51 9.18 5.25
CA GLU A 160 3.09 10.58 5.36
C GLU A 160 3.26 11.35 4.04
N ARG A 161 4.34 11.10 3.29
CA ARG A 161 4.59 11.69 1.96
C ARG A 161 3.48 11.43 0.95
N ILE A 162 2.78 10.31 1.06
CA ILE A 162 1.67 9.95 0.17
C ILE A 162 0.39 10.71 0.58
N LEU A 163 0.13 10.82 1.89
CA LEU A 163 -1.03 11.57 2.40
C LEU A 163 -0.95 13.08 2.14
N GLN A 164 0.27 13.62 1.95
CA GLN A 164 0.49 15.03 1.64
C GLN A 164 0.29 15.37 0.16
N GLN A 165 0.22 14.38 -0.73
CA GLN A 165 0.00 14.66 -2.14
C GLN A 165 -1.44 15.12 -2.37
N PRO A 166 -1.65 16.16 -3.19
CA PRO A 166 -2.99 16.52 -3.63
C PRO A 166 -3.61 15.31 -4.33
N ALA A 167 -4.85 14.95 -3.98
CA ALA A 167 -5.63 14.04 -4.80
C ALA A 167 -5.85 14.70 -6.16
N GLU A 168 -5.01 14.42 -7.15
CA GLU A 168 -5.23 14.92 -8.50
C GLU A 168 -6.50 14.24 -9.06
N PRO A 169 -7.53 15.02 -9.45
CA PRO A 169 -8.70 14.45 -10.09
C PRO A 169 -8.32 14.01 -11.51
N GLY A 170 -8.27 12.69 -11.72
CA GLY A 170 -8.25 12.07 -13.05
C GLY A 170 -9.58 12.21 -13.79
#